data_AF-A0A6I1YYW0-F1
#
_entry.id   AF-A0A6I1YYW0-F1
#
_cell.length_a   1.000
_cell.length_b   1.000
_cell.length_c   1.000
_cell.angle_alpha   90.00
_cell.angle_beta   90.00
_cell.angle_gamma   90.00
#
_symmetry.space_group_name_H-M   'P 1'
#
loop_
_entity.id
_entity.type
_entity.pdbx_description
1 polymer ?
#
loop_
_entity_poly.entity_id
_entity_poly.type
_entity_poly.pdbx_seq_one_letter_code
_entity_poly.pdbx_strand_id
1 'polypeptide(L)'
;MSRWRGLPRVLRTPAARICISVLIGAVAGLVVFGVTRLSGRNLFVVTGAFAGAVSVLAFQVYGRAARLTEVRVTVPQLSELTFVVNNEAKQVAWRLFVETVTRVSTQPLADDEGLLREALTSLYGLFGTAREALKSARPSVQITGEQTVEYLAITMLNRELRPFLSTWHPRLKAFEQDNPNRPESEWSQSADCRAELRLVQANLRGYALGFARLAGVKNATVLVDAATQGE
;
A
#
# COMPACT_ATOMS: atom_id res chain seq x y z
N MET A 1 14.50 22.70 20.09
CA MET A 1 14.42 21.93 21.36
C MET A 1 13.21 21.00 21.20
N SER A 2 13.28 19.68 21.23
CA SER A 2 13.98 18.76 22.13
C SER A 2 14.46 17.50 21.39
N ARG A 3 15.58 16.95 21.88
CA ARG A 3 16.30 15.76 21.40
C ARG A 3 15.49 14.48 21.62
N TRP A 4 15.29 13.68 20.58
CA TRP A 4 15.14 12.22 20.71
C TRP A 4 16.31 11.56 19.99
N ARG A 5 17.32 11.17 20.78
CA ARG A 5 18.47 10.39 20.34
C ARG A 5 17.99 8.99 19.94
N GLY A 6 18.44 8.52 18.77
CA GLY A 6 18.21 7.14 18.34
C GLY A 6 18.71 6.14 19.37
N LEU A 7 17.93 5.07 19.58
CA LEU A 7 18.37 3.92 20.36
C LEU A 7 19.69 3.38 19.77
N PRO A 8 20.73 3.14 20.60
CA PRO A 8 22.02 2.68 20.10
C PRO A 8 21.92 1.28 19.50
N ARG A 9 22.68 1.03 18.41
CA ARG A 9 22.81 -0.26 17.68
C ARG A 9 23.12 -1.47 18.59
N VAL A 10 23.54 -1.25 19.82
CA VAL A 10 23.88 -2.27 20.83
C VAL A 10 22.68 -3.12 21.27
N LEU A 11 21.43 -2.64 21.10
CA LEU A 11 20.22 -3.38 21.49
C LEU A 11 19.81 -4.54 20.56
N ARG A 12 20.56 -4.84 19.50
CA ARG A 12 20.23 -5.90 18.53
C ARG A 12 20.98 -7.21 18.71
N THR A 13 21.98 -7.30 19.60
CA THR A 13 22.72 -8.55 19.81
C THR A 13 21.99 -9.48 20.78
N PRO A 14 22.07 -10.82 20.61
CA PRO A 14 21.47 -11.77 21.54
C PRO A 14 22.01 -11.61 22.97
N ALA A 15 23.29 -11.24 23.11
CA ALA A 15 23.91 -10.92 24.40
C ALA A 15 23.24 -9.72 25.09
N ALA A 16 22.92 -8.65 24.36
CA ALA A 16 22.24 -7.49 24.93
C ALA A 16 20.82 -7.85 25.42
N ARG A 17 20.12 -8.75 24.73
CA ARG A 17 18.79 -9.23 25.16
C ARG A 17 18.87 -10.02 26.47
N ILE A 18 19.87 -10.89 26.60
CA ILE A 18 20.10 -11.67 27.83
C ILE A 18 20.43 -10.75 29.00
N CYS A 19 21.33 -9.78 28.80
CA CYS A 19 21.65 -8.79 29.83
C CYS A 19 20.41 -7.99 30.25
N ILE A 20 19.58 -7.56 29.30
CA ILE A 20 18.32 -6.85 29.60
C ILE A 20 17.37 -7.73 30.38
N SER A 21 17.18 -9.00 30.03
CA SER A 21 16.30 -9.92 30.76
C SER A 21 16.79 -10.19 32.19
N VAL A 22 18.10 -10.34 32.39
CA VAL A 22 18.70 -10.51 33.73
C VAL A 22 18.49 -9.25 34.57
N LEU A 23 18.67 -8.07 33.99
CA LEU A 23 18.50 -6.79 34.66
C LEU A 23 17.03 -6.54 35.04
N ILE A 24 16.09 -6.90 34.15
CA ILE A 24 14.66 -6.89 34.43
C ILE A 24 14.32 -7.85 35.58
N GLY A 25 14.86 -9.07 35.55
CA GLY A 25 14.66 -10.07 36.60
C GLY A 25 15.19 -9.62 37.96
N ALA A 26 16.37 -9.00 38.00
CA ALA A 26 16.97 -8.46 39.23
C ALA A 26 16.15 -7.28 39.80
N VAL A 27 15.69 -6.37 38.93
CA VAL A 27 14.83 -5.25 39.34
C VAL A 27 13.48 -5.74 39.84
N ALA A 28 12.86 -6.72 39.16
CA ALA A 28 11.61 -7.32 39.59
C ALA A 28 11.76 -8.00 40.97
N GLY A 29 12.86 -8.74 41.19
CA GLY A 29 13.17 -9.36 42.48
C GLY A 29 13.35 -8.34 43.61
N LEU A 30 14.06 -7.23 43.36
CA LEU A 30 14.24 -6.14 44.32
C LEU A 30 12.92 -5.44 44.67
N VAL A 31 12.04 -5.26 43.69
CA VAL A 31 10.71 -4.68 43.90
C VAL A 31 9.85 -5.61 44.77
N VAL A 32 9.81 -6.91 44.46
CA VAL A 32 9.06 -7.90 45.27
C VAL A 32 9.58 -7.96 46.71
N PHE A 33 10.91 -7.97 46.89
CA PHE A 33 11.53 -7.96 48.21
C PHE A 33 11.28 -6.65 48.99
N GLY A 34 11.22 -5.51 48.31
CA GLY A 34 10.86 -4.24 48.94
C GLY A 34 9.40 -4.22 49.38
N VAL A 35 8.50 -4.74 48.54
CA VAL A 35 7.05 -4.83 48.83
C VAL A 35 6.77 -5.72 50.04
N THR A 36 7.50 -6.82 50.23
CA THR A 36 7.32 -7.69 51.41
C THR A 36 7.79 -7.07 52.73
N ARG A 37 8.60 -6.00 52.70
CA ARG A 37 8.99 -5.23 53.90
C ARG A 37 8.08 -4.04 54.21
N LEU A 38 7.14 -3.70 53.32
CA LEU A 38 6.25 -2.56 53.51
C LEU A 38 4.97 -2.99 54.24
N SER A 39 4.82 -2.56 55.49
CA SER A 39 3.57 -2.72 56.27
C SER A 39 2.81 -1.39 56.34
N GLY A 40 1.47 -1.47 56.29
CA GLY A 40 0.58 -0.31 56.46
C GLY A 40 0.31 0.48 55.17
N ARG A 41 0.06 1.79 55.29
CA ARG A 41 -0.40 2.69 54.20
C ARG A 41 0.51 2.68 52.96
N ASN A 42 1.82 2.51 53.14
CA ASN A 42 2.79 2.59 52.05
C ASN A 42 2.70 1.41 51.07
N LEU A 43 2.20 0.25 51.53
CA LEU A 43 1.99 -0.92 50.69
C LEU A 43 0.97 -0.63 49.57
N PHE A 44 -0.17 -0.03 49.94
CA PHE A 44 -1.26 0.29 49.00
C PHE A 44 -0.87 1.35 47.97
N VAL A 45 -0.04 2.32 48.35
CA VAL A 45 0.45 3.36 47.43
C VAL A 45 1.38 2.76 46.38
N VAL A 46 2.29 1.87 46.79
CA VAL A 46 3.27 1.25 45.88
C VAL A 46 2.61 0.24 44.94
N THR A 47 1.70 -0.60 45.45
CA THR A 47 0.97 -1.56 44.61
C THR A 47 0.05 -0.85 43.62
N GLY A 48 -0.64 0.22 44.02
CA GLY A 48 -1.45 1.05 43.13
C GLY A 48 -0.63 1.71 42.03
N ALA A 49 0.54 2.27 42.35
CA ALA A 49 1.44 2.87 41.36
C ALA A 49 1.96 1.83 40.35
N PHE A 50 2.31 0.63 40.81
CA PHE A 50 2.77 -0.46 39.95
C PHE A 50 1.65 -0.96 39.04
N ALA A 51 0.46 -1.21 39.58
CA ALA A 51 -0.72 -1.61 38.80
C ALA A 51 -1.08 -0.55 37.74
N GLY A 52 -1.00 0.74 38.08
CA GLY A 52 -1.18 1.84 37.14
C GLY A 52 -0.15 1.85 36.02
N ALA A 53 1.14 1.68 36.35
CA ALA A 53 2.21 1.61 35.35
C ALA A 53 2.05 0.40 34.41
N VAL A 54 1.72 -0.77 34.95
CA VAL A 54 1.44 -1.98 34.16
C VAL A 54 0.24 -1.77 33.24
N SER A 55 -0.83 -1.13 33.75
CA SER A 55 -2.03 -0.85 32.95
C SER A 55 -1.74 0.08 31.78
N VAL A 56 -0.97 1.16 31.99
CA VAL A 56 -0.56 2.08 30.92
C VAL A 56 0.32 1.38 29.88
N LEU A 57 1.26 0.56 30.34
CA LEU A 57 2.18 -0.16 29.46
C LEU A 57 1.45 -1.22 28.62
N ALA A 58 0.50 -1.94 29.24
CA ALA A 58 -0.40 -2.85 28.54
C ALA A 58 -1.24 -2.12 27.48
N PHE A 59 -1.83 -0.98 27.81
CA PHE A 59 -2.61 -0.16 26.87
C PHE A 59 -1.76 0.32 25.68
N GLN A 60 -0.51 0.71 25.91
CA GLN A 60 0.41 1.13 24.86
C GLN A 60 0.84 -0.04 23.94
N VAL A 61 1.04 -1.24 24.48
CA VAL A 61 1.39 -2.43 23.69
C VAL A 61 0.19 -2.94 22.89
N TYR A 62 -0.99 -3.04 23.51
CA TYR A 62 -2.22 -3.45 22.83
C TYR A 62 -2.64 -2.48 21.72
N GLY A 63 -2.54 -1.17 21.96
CA GLY A 63 -2.86 -0.15 20.94
C GLY A 63 -1.95 -0.17 19.72
N ARG A 64 -0.74 -0.76 19.82
CA ARG A 64 0.16 -0.97 18.68
C ARG A 64 -0.13 -2.26 17.92
N ALA A 65 -0.47 -3.35 18.62
CA ALA A 65 -0.83 -4.61 18.00
C ALA A 65 -2.20 -4.58 17.31
N ALA A 66 -3.18 -3.86 17.88
CA ALA A 66 -4.55 -3.81 17.38
C ALA A 66 -4.76 -2.95 16.10
N ARG A 67 -3.72 -2.34 15.54
CA ARG A 67 -3.82 -1.48 14.33
C ARG A 67 -3.58 -2.22 13.01
N LEU A 68 -3.40 -3.53 13.03
CA LEU A 68 -3.24 -4.33 11.82
C LEU A 68 -4.64 -4.77 11.36
N THR A 69 -5.14 -4.15 10.29
CA THR A 69 -6.36 -4.61 9.63
C THR A 69 -5.96 -5.59 8.54
N GLU A 70 -6.34 -6.85 8.69
CA GLU A 70 -6.20 -7.87 7.65
C GLU A 70 -7.30 -7.67 6.61
N VAL A 71 -6.93 -7.52 5.33
CA VAL A 71 -7.89 -7.32 4.23
C VAL A 71 -7.66 -8.40 3.17
N ARG A 72 -8.69 -9.17 2.84
CA ARG A 72 -8.66 -10.10 1.70
C ARG A 72 -9.02 -9.35 0.42
N VAL A 73 -8.12 -9.39 -0.57
CA VAL A 73 -8.38 -8.83 -1.89
C VAL A 73 -8.26 -9.94 -2.92
N THR A 74 -9.33 -10.12 -3.70
CA THR A 74 -9.33 -10.96 -4.89
C THR A 74 -8.76 -10.13 -6.04
N VAL A 75 -7.59 -10.49 -6.53
CA VAL A 75 -6.97 -9.83 -7.70
C VAL A 75 -7.23 -10.73 -8.91
N PRO A 76 -7.62 -10.20 -10.08
CA PRO A 76 -7.69 -11.02 -11.29
C PRO A 76 -6.33 -11.69 -11.54
N GLN A 77 -6.30 -12.98 -11.90
CA GLN A 77 -5.11 -13.80 -12.15
C GLN A 77 -4.23 -14.19 -10.93
N LEU A 78 -4.51 -13.71 -9.72
CA LEU A 78 -3.82 -14.16 -8.49
C LEU A 78 -4.87 -14.70 -7.51
N SER A 79 -4.66 -15.94 -7.03
CA SER A 79 -5.49 -16.57 -5.99
C SER A 79 -5.61 -15.67 -4.75
N GLU A 80 -6.61 -15.87 -3.88
CA GLU A 80 -6.88 -15.01 -2.71
C GLU A 80 -5.59 -14.65 -1.93
N LEU A 81 -5.28 -13.35 -1.88
CA LEU A 81 -4.13 -12.84 -1.14
C LEU A 81 -4.62 -12.14 0.13
N THR A 82 -4.01 -12.50 1.26
CA THR A 82 -4.17 -11.80 2.54
C THR A 82 -3.21 -10.62 2.58
N PHE A 83 -3.67 -9.44 3.00
CA PHE A 83 -2.83 -8.24 3.09
C PHE A 83 -2.81 -7.63 4.49
N VAL A 84 -1.61 -7.30 4.96
CA VAL A 84 -1.41 -6.52 6.19
C VAL A 84 -1.53 -5.05 5.85
N VAL A 85 -2.46 -4.36 6.48
CA VAL A 85 -2.62 -2.93 6.25
C VAL A 85 -2.34 -2.13 7.52
N ASN A 86 -1.23 -1.39 7.51
CA ASN A 86 -0.94 -0.33 8.48
C ASN A 86 -1.38 1.05 7.94
N ASN A 87 -1.32 2.10 8.76
CA ASN A 87 -1.76 3.44 8.34
C ASN A 87 -0.98 4.03 7.15
N GLU A 88 0.31 3.70 7.00
CA GLU A 88 1.12 4.17 5.86
C GLU A 88 0.70 3.46 4.57
N ALA A 89 0.50 2.14 4.62
CA ALA A 89 0.00 1.34 3.50
C ALA A 89 -1.39 1.80 3.05
N LYS A 90 -2.28 2.20 3.98
CA LYS A 90 -3.59 2.80 3.65
C LYS A 90 -3.43 4.09 2.84
N GLN A 91 -2.48 4.95 3.21
CA GLN A 91 -2.24 6.20 2.49
C GLN A 91 -1.68 5.96 1.09
N VAL A 92 -0.75 5.02 0.94
CA VAL A 92 -0.23 4.63 -0.38
C VAL A 92 -1.34 4.03 -1.24
N ALA A 93 -2.13 3.11 -0.68
CA ALA A 93 -3.26 2.51 -1.36
C ALA A 93 -4.28 3.56 -1.79
N TRP A 94 -4.57 4.56 -0.94
CA TRP A 94 -5.47 5.65 -1.27
C TRP A 94 -4.96 6.48 -2.46
N ARG A 95 -3.67 6.85 -2.46
CA ARG A 95 -3.07 7.60 -3.57
C ARG A 95 -3.14 6.81 -4.88
N LEU A 96 -2.78 5.52 -4.85
CA LEU A 96 -2.83 4.66 -6.03
C LEU A 96 -4.26 4.43 -6.53
N PHE A 97 -5.23 4.29 -5.62
CA PHE A 97 -6.64 4.23 -5.95
C PHE A 97 -7.08 5.48 -6.71
N VAL A 98 -6.86 6.67 -6.15
CA VAL A 98 -7.23 7.95 -6.77
C VAL A 98 -6.60 8.08 -8.15
N GLU A 99 -5.28 7.89 -8.27
CA GLU A 99 -4.58 8.00 -9.57
C GLU A 99 -5.11 7.02 -10.63
N THR A 100 -5.57 5.84 -10.21
CA THR A 100 -6.09 4.83 -11.14
C THR A 100 -7.52 5.16 -11.58
N VAL A 101 -8.39 5.62 -10.69
CA VAL A 101 -9.82 5.89 -11.02
C VAL A 101 -10.06 7.25 -11.66
N THR A 102 -9.18 8.25 -11.45
CA THR A 102 -9.42 9.61 -11.97
C THR A 102 -8.71 9.90 -13.29
N ARG A 103 -7.94 8.96 -13.84
CA ARG A 103 -7.23 9.15 -15.10
C ARG A 103 -8.06 8.68 -16.29
N VAL A 104 -8.08 9.50 -17.34
CA VAL A 104 -8.75 9.25 -18.65
C VAL A 104 -8.52 7.84 -19.18
N SER A 105 -7.35 7.25 -18.91
CA SER A 105 -7.00 5.90 -19.33
C SER A 105 -7.85 4.76 -18.75
N THR A 106 -8.73 4.99 -17.77
CA THR A 106 -9.68 3.95 -17.28
C THR A 106 -11.10 4.12 -17.81
N GLN A 107 -11.36 5.16 -18.60
CA GLN A 107 -12.64 5.32 -19.31
C GLN A 107 -12.59 4.56 -20.65
N PRO A 108 -13.63 3.78 -20.99
CA PRO A 108 -13.72 3.14 -22.30
C PRO A 108 -13.67 4.20 -23.39
N LEU A 109 -12.77 4.02 -24.35
CA LEU A 109 -12.83 4.75 -25.60
C LEU A 109 -13.81 4.01 -26.51
N ALA A 110 -14.79 4.72 -27.09
CA ALA A 110 -15.60 4.15 -28.16
C ALA A 110 -14.70 3.78 -29.35
N ASP A 111 -15.20 2.90 -30.23
CA ASP A 111 -14.39 2.34 -31.31
C ASP A 111 -13.89 3.40 -32.31
N ASP A 112 -14.61 4.51 -32.41
CA ASP A 112 -14.38 5.66 -33.30
C ASP A 112 -14.07 6.97 -32.55
N GLU A 113 -14.11 6.98 -31.21
CA GLU A 113 -13.89 8.18 -30.41
C GLU A 113 -12.61 8.13 -29.57
N GLY A 114 -12.07 9.32 -29.31
CA GLY A 114 -10.87 9.61 -28.53
C GLY A 114 -9.55 9.08 -29.10
N LEU A 115 -8.44 9.67 -28.63
CA LEU A 115 -7.11 9.49 -29.23
C LEU A 115 -6.30 8.44 -28.46
N LEU A 116 -5.80 7.41 -29.16
CA LEU A 116 -4.85 6.43 -28.64
C LEU A 116 -3.61 7.09 -28.07
N ARG A 117 -3.13 8.18 -28.70
CA ARG A 117 -2.03 8.99 -28.17
C ARG A 117 -2.30 9.47 -26.74
N GLU A 118 -3.50 9.99 -26.48
CA GLU A 118 -3.88 10.50 -25.17
C GLU A 118 -4.01 9.37 -24.16
N ALA A 119 -4.62 8.24 -24.55
CA ALA A 119 -4.76 7.06 -23.69
C ALA A 119 -3.38 6.51 -23.27
N LEU A 120 -2.47 6.30 -24.23
CA LEU A 120 -1.11 5.84 -24.00
C LEU A 120 -0.31 6.81 -23.13
N THR A 121 -0.48 8.12 -23.34
CA THR A 121 0.16 9.17 -22.53
C THR A 121 -0.36 9.16 -21.10
N SER A 122 -1.68 9.00 -20.91
CA SER A 122 -2.31 8.89 -19.59
C SER A 122 -1.81 7.66 -18.82
N LEU A 123 -1.73 6.49 -19.46
CA LEU A 123 -1.20 5.26 -18.87
C LEU A 123 0.29 5.37 -18.52
N TYR A 124 1.10 6.02 -19.37
CA TYR A 124 2.50 6.28 -19.07
C TYR A 124 2.64 7.22 -17.86
N GLY A 125 1.79 8.25 -17.75
CA GLY A 125 1.72 9.10 -16.57
C GLY A 125 1.30 8.35 -15.30
N LEU A 126 0.38 7.40 -15.39
CA LEU A 126 0.01 6.51 -14.28
C LEU A 126 1.21 5.68 -13.82
N PHE A 127 2.00 5.15 -14.76
CA PHE A 127 3.22 4.42 -14.44
C PHE A 127 4.22 5.27 -13.63
N GLY A 128 4.42 6.52 -14.03
CA GLY A 128 5.31 7.46 -13.34
C GLY A 128 4.81 7.82 -11.94
N THR A 129 3.55 8.25 -11.81
CA THR A 129 2.94 8.66 -10.55
C THR A 129 2.89 7.52 -9.53
N ALA A 130 2.52 6.31 -9.95
CA ALA A 130 2.54 5.14 -9.08
C ALA A 130 3.95 4.81 -8.57
N ARG A 131 4.98 4.94 -9.42
CA ARG A 131 6.38 4.76 -8.98
C ARG A 131 6.81 5.81 -7.95
N GLU A 132 6.44 7.07 -8.14
CA GLU A 132 6.74 8.11 -7.15
C GLU A 132 5.97 7.92 -5.84
N ALA A 133 4.70 7.47 -5.91
CA ALA A 133 3.94 7.10 -4.72
C ALA A 133 4.67 6.01 -3.91
N LEU A 134 5.17 4.96 -4.57
CA LEU A 134 5.94 3.89 -3.94
C LEU A 134 7.30 4.38 -3.40
N LYS A 135 8.04 5.21 -4.15
CA LYS A 135 9.33 5.76 -3.72
C LYS A 135 9.21 6.70 -2.52
N SER A 136 8.11 7.43 -2.42
CA SER A 136 7.83 8.36 -1.31
C SER A 136 7.43 7.64 -0.03
N ALA A 137 7.03 6.37 -0.13
CA ALA A 137 6.59 5.55 0.99
C ALA A 137 7.76 4.84 1.66
N ARG A 138 7.57 4.47 2.93
CA ARG A 138 8.45 3.51 3.59
C ARG A 138 8.00 2.09 3.22
N PRO A 139 8.93 1.13 3.09
CA PRO A 139 8.57 -0.26 2.84
C PRO A 139 7.64 -0.79 3.94
N SER A 140 6.53 -1.39 3.52
CA SER A 140 5.61 -2.07 4.43
C SER A 140 6.30 -3.22 5.17
N VAL A 141 5.91 -3.44 6.43
CA VAL A 141 6.38 -4.58 7.22
C VAL A 141 5.70 -5.83 6.68
N GLN A 142 6.47 -6.74 6.08
CA GLN A 142 5.97 -8.03 5.64
C GLN A 142 5.69 -8.93 6.86
N ILE A 143 4.47 -9.46 6.93
CA ILE A 143 4.10 -10.56 7.83
C ILE A 143 4.05 -11.83 6.97
N THR A 144 4.60 -12.92 7.50
CA THR A 144 4.70 -14.19 6.77
C THR A 144 3.34 -14.65 6.24
N GLY A 145 3.24 -14.85 4.92
CA GLY A 145 2.01 -15.29 4.25
C GLY A 145 1.12 -14.16 3.72
N GLU A 146 1.45 -12.90 3.99
CA GLU A 146 0.66 -11.75 3.57
C GLU A 146 1.37 -10.88 2.53
N GLN A 147 0.61 -10.36 1.58
CA GLN A 147 1.07 -9.46 0.53
C GLN A 147 0.92 -7.99 0.98
N THR A 148 1.61 -7.10 0.27
CA THR A 148 1.63 -5.67 0.61
C THR A 148 1.03 -4.83 -0.52
N VAL A 149 0.73 -3.56 -0.22
CA VAL A 149 0.25 -2.61 -1.25
C VAL A 149 1.26 -2.43 -2.38
N GLU A 150 2.56 -2.48 -2.05
CA GLU A 150 3.65 -2.40 -3.02
C GLU A 150 3.66 -3.60 -3.95
N TYR A 151 3.36 -4.79 -3.45
CA TYR A 151 3.25 -5.98 -4.30
C TYR A 151 2.14 -5.80 -5.34
N LEU A 152 0.94 -5.35 -4.91
CA LEU A 152 -0.18 -5.10 -5.82
C LEU A 152 0.17 -4.03 -6.87
N ALA A 153 0.80 -2.93 -6.44
CA ALA A 153 1.23 -1.85 -7.32
C ALA A 153 2.30 -2.28 -8.32
N ILE A 154 3.35 -2.98 -7.86
CA ILE A 154 4.42 -3.48 -8.73
C ILE A 154 3.86 -4.49 -9.74
N THR A 155 2.87 -5.29 -9.34
CA THR A 155 2.19 -6.24 -10.22
C THR A 155 1.42 -5.50 -11.31
N MET A 156 0.59 -4.51 -10.96
CA MET A 156 -0.09 -3.64 -11.93
C MET A 156 0.88 -2.99 -12.92
N LEU A 157 1.98 -2.43 -12.41
CA LEU A 157 2.98 -1.74 -13.24
C LEU A 157 3.68 -2.69 -14.22
N ASN A 158 4.10 -3.87 -13.76
CA ASN A 158 4.95 -4.75 -14.56
C ASN A 158 4.17 -5.78 -15.37
N ARG A 159 2.98 -6.18 -14.95
CA ARG A 159 2.15 -7.18 -15.66
C ARG A 159 1.13 -6.55 -16.59
N GLU A 160 0.60 -5.38 -16.26
CA GLU A 160 -0.38 -4.70 -17.11
C GLU A 160 0.27 -3.58 -17.92
N LEU A 161 0.79 -2.56 -17.24
CA LEU A 161 1.18 -1.32 -17.92
C LEU A 161 2.45 -1.48 -18.75
N ARG A 162 3.50 -2.10 -18.21
CA ARG A 162 4.79 -2.24 -18.89
C ARG A 162 4.69 -2.96 -20.24
N PRO A 163 4.13 -4.18 -20.34
CA PRO A 163 4.09 -4.89 -21.62
C PRO A 163 3.29 -4.11 -22.67
N PHE A 164 2.12 -3.59 -22.30
CA PHE A 164 1.27 -2.77 -23.16
C PHE A 164 2.02 -1.53 -23.67
N LEU A 165 2.53 -0.70 -22.76
CA LEU A 165 3.23 0.55 -23.12
C LEU A 165 4.49 0.28 -23.95
N SER A 166 5.26 -0.76 -23.61
CA SER A 166 6.48 -1.10 -24.34
C SER A 166 6.22 -1.55 -25.78
N THR A 167 5.03 -2.12 -26.03
CA THR A 167 4.61 -2.57 -27.36
C THR A 167 4.08 -1.40 -28.17
N TRP A 168 3.17 -0.61 -27.59
CA TRP A 168 2.35 0.32 -28.37
C TRP A 168 2.92 1.74 -28.48
N HIS A 169 3.61 2.27 -27.44
CA HIS A 169 4.20 3.62 -27.53
C HIS A 169 5.19 3.76 -28.70
N PRO A 170 6.18 2.85 -28.87
CA PRO A 170 7.14 2.99 -29.97
C PRO A 170 6.49 2.86 -31.34
N ARG A 171 5.50 1.98 -31.49
CA ARG A 171 4.81 1.74 -32.77
C ARG A 171 3.95 2.92 -33.19
N LEU A 172 3.17 3.47 -32.26
CA LEU A 172 2.38 4.68 -32.53
C LEU A 172 3.31 5.85 -32.90
N LYS A 173 4.39 6.04 -32.13
CA LYS A 173 5.36 7.10 -32.40
C LYS A 173 6.00 6.96 -33.80
N ALA A 174 6.34 5.75 -34.21
CA ALA A 174 6.90 5.51 -35.56
C ALA A 174 5.88 5.87 -36.65
N PHE A 175 4.63 5.44 -36.51
CA PHE A 175 3.55 5.80 -37.45
C PHE A 175 3.37 7.32 -37.56
N GLU A 176 3.34 8.02 -36.43
CA GLU A 176 3.17 9.48 -36.37
C GLU A 176 4.35 10.25 -37.00
N GLN A 177 5.57 9.70 -36.89
CA GLN A 177 6.77 10.27 -37.51
C GLN A 177 6.74 10.09 -39.03
N ASP A 178 6.33 8.92 -39.51
CA ASP A 178 6.25 8.61 -40.94
C ASP A 178 5.03 9.28 -41.60
N ASN A 179 3.98 9.58 -40.83
CA ASN A 179 2.71 10.11 -41.32
C ASN A 179 2.19 11.31 -40.51
N PRO A 180 2.88 12.47 -40.51
CA PRO A 180 2.54 13.60 -39.62
C PRO A 180 1.13 14.17 -39.78
N ASN A 181 0.54 14.01 -40.96
CA ASN A 181 -0.77 14.58 -41.31
C ASN A 181 -1.89 13.53 -41.38
N ARG A 182 -1.60 12.25 -41.11
CA ARG A 182 -2.62 11.20 -41.15
C ARG A 182 -3.21 10.98 -39.76
N PRO A 183 -4.54 10.76 -39.66
CA PRO A 183 -5.16 10.38 -38.40
C PRO A 183 -4.72 8.98 -37.95
N GLU A 184 -4.71 8.74 -36.64
CA GLU A 184 -4.40 7.42 -36.06
C GLU A 184 -5.41 6.33 -36.44
N SER A 185 -6.57 6.69 -36.98
CA SER A 185 -7.54 5.73 -37.54
C SER A 185 -7.03 5.04 -38.81
N GLU A 186 -6.12 5.66 -39.55
CA GLU A 186 -5.46 5.05 -40.72
C GLU A 186 -4.29 4.15 -40.32
N TRP A 187 -3.88 4.13 -39.05
CA TRP A 187 -2.83 3.25 -38.58
C TRP A 187 -3.35 1.81 -38.56
N SER A 188 -2.71 0.93 -39.34
CA SER A 188 -3.13 -0.46 -39.52
C SER A 188 -3.24 -1.26 -38.21
N GLN A 189 -2.50 -0.88 -37.16
CA GLN A 189 -2.52 -1.56 -35.87
C GLN A 189 -3.41 -0.86 -34.82
N SER A 190 -4.16 0.18 -35.21
CA SER A 190 -5.03 0.95 -34.32
C SER A 190 -6.10 0.07 -33.67
N ALA A 191 -6.73 -0.81 -34.45
CA ALA A 191 -7.76 -1.74 -33.95
C ALA A 191 -7.20 -2.71 -32.89
N ASP A 192 -6.02 -3.28 -33.14
CA ASP A 192 -5.35 -4.20 -32.20
C ASP A 192 -4.94 -3.47 -30.91
N CYS A 193 -4.41 -2.24 -31.03
CA CYS A 193 -4.05 -1.40 -29.90
C CYS A 193 -5.28 -1.08 -29.04
N ARG A 194 -6.41 -0.71 -29.66
CA ARG A 194 -7.69 -0.46 -28.97
C ARG A 194 -8.21 -1.72 -28.27
N ALA A 195 -8.12 -2.88 -28.91
CA ALA A 195 -8.54 -4.14 -28.32
C ALA A 195 -7.74 -4.49 -27.06
N GLU A 196 -6.41 -4.38 -27.11
CA GLU A 196 -5.56 -4.64 -25.94
C GLU A 196 -5.72 -3.55 -24.87
N LEU A 197 -5.96 -2.29 -25.25
CA LEU A 197 -6.27 -1.22 -24.31
C LEU A 197 -7.51 -1.55 -23.48
N ARG A 198 -8.59 -2.04 -24.10
CA ARG A 198 -9.80 -2.46 -23.38
C ARG A 198 -9.51 -3.56 -22.36
N LEU A 199 -8.62 -4.50 -22.68
CA LEU A 199 -8.18 -5.55 -21.74
C LEU A 199 -7.41 -4.96 -20.55
N VAL A 200 -6.45 -4.07 -20.82
CA VAL A 200 -5.70 -3.37 -19.77
C VAL A 200 -6.64 -2.57 -18.87
N GLN A 201 -7.60 -1.84 -19.45
CA GLN A 201 -8.60 -1.08 -18.71
C GLN A 201 -9.45 -1.97 -17.79
N ALA A 202 -9.92 -3.11 -18.29
CA ALA A 202 -10.66 -4.09 -17.50
C ALA A 202 -9.82 -4.65 -16.34
N ASN A 203 -8.53 -4.94 -16.57
CA ASN A 203 -7.62 -5.42 -15.53
C ASN A 203 -7.35 -4.34 -14.48
N LEU A 204 -7.11 -3.08 -14.91
CA LEU A 204 -6.88 -1.93 -14.03
C LEU A 204 -8.05 -1.68 -13.09
N ARG A 205 -9.30 -1.95 -13.51
CA ARG A 205 -10.47 -1.91 -12.62
C ARG A 205 -10.30 -2.85 -11.42
N GLY A 206 -9.76 -4.06 -11.64
CA GLY A 206 -9.46 -5.01 -10.57
C GLY A 206 -8.41 -4.48 -9.57
N TYR A 207 -7.35 -3.87 -10.08
CA TYR A 207 -6.32 -3.24 -9.24
C TYR A 207 -6.88 -2.04 -8.46
N ALA A 208 -7.70 -1.19 -9.09
CA ALA A 208 -8.37 -0.06 -8.44
C ALA A 208 -9.22 -0.51 -7.24
N LEU A 209 -10.02 -1.57 -7.42
CA LEU A 209 -10.80 -2.19 -6.35
C LEU A 209 -9.90 -2.71 -5.22
N GLY A 210 -8.77 -3.32 -5.57
CA GLY A 210 -7.79 -3.78 -4.59
C GLY A 210 -7.21 -2.63 -3.76
N PHE A 211 -6.78 -1.55 -4.41
CA PHE A 211 -6.29 -0.36 -3.72
C PHE A 211 -7.37 0.28 -2.84
N ALA A 212 -8.61 0.37 -3.31
CA ALA A 212 -9.73 0.91 -2.53
C ALA A 212 -9.96 0.09 -1.24
N ARG A 213 -9.97 -1.25 -1.35
CA ARG A 213 -10.10 -2.15 -0.19
C ARG A 213 -8.94 -1.98 0.79
N LEU A 214 -7.70 -1.93 0.29
CA LEU A 214 -6.51 -1.70 1.12
C LEU A 214 -6.54 -0.32 1.77
N ALA A 215 -7.07 0.70 1.11
CA ALA A 215 -7.24 2.04 1.68
C ALA A 215 -8.36 2.12 2.73
N GLY A 216 -9.22 1.09 2.84
CA GLY A 216 -10.38 1.10 3.74
C GLY A 216 -11.57 1.91 3.20
N VAL A 217 -11.66 2.08 1.88
CA VAL A 217 -12.78 2.76 1.22
C VAL A 217 -14.05 1.93 1.36
N LYS A 218 -15.10 2.54 1.91
CA LYS A 218 -16.43 1.92 1.98
C LYS A 218 -17.08 1.92 0.59
N ASN A 219 -17.80 0.85 0.25
CA ASN A 219 -18.49 0.72 -1.04
C ASN A 219 -17.57 0.94 -2.26
N ALA A 220 -16.35 0.41 -2.20
CA ALA A 220 -15.33 0.55 -3.24
C ALA A 220 -15.85 0.24 -4.66
N THR A 221 -16.69 -0.78 -4.81
CA THR A 221 -17.29 -1.17 -6.08
C THR A 221 -18.11 -0.04 -6.71
N VAL A 222 -18.94 0.64 -5.92
CA VAL A 222 -19.80 1.74 -6.40
C VAL A 222 -18.96 2.91 -6.90
N LEU A 223 -17.90 3.27 -6.17
CA LEU A 223 -17.02 4.37 -6.56
C LEU A 223 -16.21 4.06 -7.83
N VAL A 224 -15.73 2.82 -7.96
CA VAL A 224 -15.00 2.40 -9.15
C VAL A 224 -15.93 2.31 -10.36
N ASP A 225 -17.15 1.80 -10.19
CA ASP A 225 -18.11 1.67 -11.28
C ASP A 225 -18.57 3.04 -11.78
N ALA A 226 -18.86 3.97 -10.87
CA ALA A 226 -19.16 5.36 -11.22
C ALA A 226 -18.01 6.09 -11.93
N ALA A 227 -16.76 5.70 -11.68
CA ALA A 227 -15.59 6.30 -12.33
C ALA A 227 -15.24 5.66 -13.69
N THR A 228 -15.62 4.40 -13.89
CA THR A 228 -15.25 3.60 -15.07
C THR A 228 -16.38 3.45 -16.09
N GLN A 229 -17.63 3.63 -15.67
CA GLN A 229 -18.78 3.78 -16.56
C GLN A 229 -19.02 5.27 -16.73
N GLY A 230 -18.58 5.84 -17.86
CA GLY A 230 -19.09 7.15 -18.25
C GLY A 230 -20.59 7.04 -18.46
N GLU A 231 -21.36 7.89 -17.78
CA GLU A 231 -22.75 8.16 -18.18
C GLU A 231 -22.82 8.74 -19.60
#